data_AF-A0A9P1HBZ8-F1
#
_entry.id   AF-A0A9P1HBZ8-F1
#
_cell.length_a   1.000
_cell.length_b   1.000
_cell.length_c   1.000
_cell.angle_alpha   90.00
_cell.angle_beta   90.00
_cell.angle_gamma   90.00
#
_symmetry.space_group_name_H-M   'P 1'
#
loop_
_entity.id
_entity.type
_entity.pdbx_description
1 polymer ?
#
loop_
_entity_poly.entity_id
_entity_poly.type
_entity_poly.pdbx_seq_one_letter_code
_entity_poly.pdbx_strand_id
1 'polypeptide(L)'
;MAPLTLQSAIKLNSGHEIPHLGYGPRRQGRGSHRLRRRLQKRSRLRRRHPQNHRQDPRSAIFFTSKVPGRGLNYADAKAQVDRTLKETGLDYIDLMLLHAPTAAPRAARARARRAGKGGVISVGQWEIHPWLPRNDIAEWCAKRNVAVEAYSPIVRGERWGEKAVVALADKYGNVTHSRILENADLYNFELTPEEVASLETKEYAPVCWDPTVSPIQD
;
A
#
# COMPACT_ATOMS: atom_id res chain seq x y z
N MET A 1 10.43 -1.15 -21.60
CA MET A 1 9.12 -0.69 -21.04
C MET A 1 9.16 0.83 -20.94
N ALA A 2 8.01 1.51 -20.93
CA ALA A 2 7.99 2.94 -20.62
C ALA A 2 8.47 3.16 -19.17
N PRO A 3 9.23 4.23 -18.88
CA PRO A 3 9.69 4.52 -17.52
C PRO A 3 8.49 4.73 -16.58
N LEU A 4 8.59 4.20 -15.36
CA LEU A 4 7.58 4.40 -14.34
C LEU A 4 7.62 5.85 -13.85
N THR A 5 6.44 6.39 -13.55
CA THR A 5 6.24 7.74 -13.02
C THR A 5 5.28 7.68 -11.84
N LEU A 6 5.14 8.77 -11.09
CA LEU A 6 4.11 8.89 -10.05
C LEU A 6 2.67 8.73 -10.57
N GLN A 7 2.45 8.87 -11.88
CA GLN A 7 1.16 8.67 -12.53
C GLN A 7 0.99 7.27 -13.13
N SER A 8 2.01 6.42 -13.08
CA SER A 8 1.90 5.06 -13.58
C SER A 8 0.86 4.28 -12.77
N ALA A 9 -0.06 3.61 -13.46
CA ALA A 9 -1.10 2.80 -12.86
C ALA A 9 -1.17 1.42 -13.51
N ILE A 10 -1.69 0.43 -12.77
CA ILE A 10 -2.00 -0.91 -13.29
C ILE A 10 -3.50 -1.08 -13.39
N LYS A 11 -3.93 -1.81 -14.42
CA LYS A 11 -5.34 -2.20 -14.58
C LYS A 11 -5.65 -3.42 -13.73
N LEU A 12 -6.67 -3.32 -12.90
CA LEU A 12 -7.17 -4.38 -12.05
C LEU A 12 -8.15 -5.29 -12.80
N ASN A 13 -8.37 -6.51 -12.28
CA ASN A 13 -9.39 -7.42 -12.80
C ASN A 13 -10.84 -6.88 -12.72
N SER A 14 -11.08 -5.83 -11.94
CA SER A 14 -12.36 -5.12 -11.87
C SER A 14 -12.56 -4.14 -13.03
N GLY A 15 -11.52 -3.88 -13.84
CA GLY A 15 -11.52 -2.87 -14.90
C GLY A 15 -11.08 -1.47 -14.44
N HIS A 16 -10.96 -1.25 -13.13
CA HIS A 16 -10.43 -0.01 -12.55
C HIS A 16 -8.90 0.02 -12.60
N GLU A 17 -8.31 1.20 -12.42
CA GLU A 17 -6.86 1.39 -12.34
C GLU A 17 -6.43 1.74 -10.92
N ILE A 18 -5.25 1.27 -10.50
CA ILE A 18 -4.62 1.64 -9.23
C ILE A 18 -3.19 2.16 -9.49
N PRO A 19 -2.76 3.25 -8.84
CA PRO A 19 -1.39 3.74 -8.96
C PRO A 19 -0.36 2.68 -8.52
N HIS A 20 0.81 2.64 -9.19
CA HIS A 20 1.91 1.74 -8.82
C HIS A 20 2.49 2.06 -7.43
N LEU A 21 2.45 3.34 -7.03
CA LEU A 21 2.96 3.79 -5.74
C LEU A 21 1.88 4.52 -4.97
N GLY A 22 1.76 4.18 -3.68
CA GLY A 22 0.87 4.84 -2.73
C GLY A 22 1.60 5.26 -1.46
N TYR A 23 0.94 6.13 -0.68
CA TYR A 23 1.42 6.52 0.65
C TYR A 23 0.60 5.83 1.74
N GLY A 24 1.24 4.96 2.52
CA GLY A 24 0.63 4.22 3.63
C GLY A 24 0.93 4.84 5.01
N PRO A 25 0.04 5.67 5.60
CA PRO A 25 0.27 6.23 6.91
C PRO A 25 0.09 5.18 8.02
N ARG A 26 1.19 4.71 8.61
CA ARG A 26 1.14 3.87 9.83
C ARG A 26 0.95 4.74 11.08
N ARG A 27 0.13 4.27 12.02
CA ARG A 27 0.00 4.87 13.36
C ARG A 27 1.36 4.78 14.07
N GLN A 28 2.07 5.89 14.17
CA GLN A 28 3.14 6.05 15.18
C GLN A 28 2.51 6.53 16.49
N GLY A 29 3.12 6.26 17.65
CA GLY A 29 2.58 6.53 19.00
C GLY A 29 2.08 7.98 19.24
N ARG A 30 1.58 8.26 20.46
CA ARG A 30 0.77 9.43 20.86
C ARG A 30 1.27 10.84 20.41
N GLY A 31 2.51 11.00 19.94
CA GLY A 31 3.04 12.21 19.29
C GLY A 31 2.66 12.43 17.80
N SER A 32 2.02 11.45 17.14
CA SER A 32 1.74 11.47 15.69
C SER A 32 0.67 12.46 15.23
N HIS A 33 -0.10 13.07 16.15
CA HIS A 33 -1.01 14.16 15.81
C HIS A 33 -0.28 15.42 15.29
N ARG A 34 0.97 15.65 15.73
CA ARG A 34 1.80 16.76 15.20
C ARG A 34 2.34 16.48 13.81
N LEU A 35 2.64 15.22 13.46
CA LEU A 35 3.14 14.85 12.12
C LEU A 35 2.02 14.77 11.09
N ARG A 36 0.82 14.28 11.46
CA ARG A 36 -0.40 14.40 10.63
C ARG A 36 -0.71 15.86 10.31
N ARG A 37 -0.66 16.76 11.31
CA ARG A 37 -0.81 18.21 11.10
C ARG A 37 0.37 18.85 10.35
N ARG A 38 1.61 18.33 10.49
CA ARG A 38 2.81 18.83 9.78
C ARG A 38 2.88 18.37 8.32
N LEU A 39 2.34 17.20 7.96
CA LEU A 39 2.23 16.74 6.57
C LEU A 39 1.00 17.31 5.86
N GLN A 40 -0.13 17.45 6.57
CA GLN A 40 -1.20 18.37 6.17
C GLN A 40 -0.75 19.83 6.15
N LYS A 41 0.38 20.19 6.76
CA LYS A 41 1.05 21.50 6.62
C LYS A 41 2.22 21.48 5.63
N ARG A 42 2.73 20.34 5.17
CA ARG A 42 3.77 20.24 4.13
C ARG A 42 3.17 20.14 2.74
N SER A 43 1.97 19.57 2.60
CA SER A 43 1.05 19.94 1.51
C SER A 43 0.72 21.45 1.53
N ARG A 44 0.80 22.09 2.72
CA ARG A 44 0.76 23.57 2.86
C ARG A 44 2.15 24.24 2.81
N LEU A 45 3.26 23.53 2.64
CA LEU A 45 4.60 24.15 2.50
C LEU A 45 5.03 24.25 1.04
N ARG A 46 4.23 23.69 0.11
CA ARG A 46 4.09 24.19 -1.27
C ARG A 46 3.40 25.56 -1.35
N ARG A 47 3.12 26.24 -0.23
CA ARG A 47 2.48 27.58 -0.19
C ARG A 47 3.46 28.76 -0.20
N ARG A 48 4.61 28.65 -0.86
CA ARG A 48 5.55 29.78 -1.02
C ARG A 48 5.83 30.18 -2.47
N HIS A 49 5.02 29.71 -3.42
CA HIS A 49 4.91 30.35 -4.74
C HIS A 49 3.47 30.85 -4.95
N PRO A 50 3.27 32.17 -5.19
CA PRO A 50 1.95 32.82 -5.14
C PRO A 50 1.12 32.69 -6.43
N GLN A 51 1.35 31.67 -7.27
CA GLN A 51 0.56 31.47 -8.49
C GLN A 51 0.20 29.98 -8.64
N ASN A 52 -1.10 29.70 -8.81
CA ASN A 52 -1.77 28.39 -8.97
C ASN A 52 -2.05 27.55 -7.72
N HIS A 53 -3.11 27.92 -6.99
CA HIS A 53 -3.85 27.02 -6.11
C HIS A 53 -5.01 26.36 -6.89
N ARG A 54 -4.74 25.22 -7.55
CA ARG A 54 -5.82 24.26 -7.89
C ARG A 54 -5.79 23.15 -6.83
N GLN A 55 -6.91 22.94 -6.14
CA GLN A 55 -7.14 21.68 -5.43
C GLN A 55 -7.30 20.61 -6.52
N ASP A 56 -6.50 19.55 -6.48
CA ASP A 56 -6.65 18.45 -7.43
C ASP A 56 -8.08 17.89 -7.31
N PRO A 57 -8.72 17.54 -8.44
CA PRO A 57 -10.04 16.94 -8.39
C PRO A 57 -9.99 15.63 -7.60
N ARG A 58 -11.07 15.27 -6.92
CA ARG A 58 -11.17 14.00 -6.15
C ARG A 58 -10.78 12.78 -7.00
N SER A 59 -11.07 12.80 -8.29
CA SER A 59 -10.73 11.75 -9.26
C SER A 59 -9.22 11.58 -9.50
N ALA A 60 -8.40 12.58 -9.17
CA ALA A 60 -6.94 12.49 -9.27
C ALA A 60 -6.30 11.81 -8.03
N ILE A 61 -7.09 11.49 -7.00
CA ILE A 61 -6.59 10.89 -5.75
C ILE A 61 -7.15 9.47 -5.67
N PHE A 62 -6.28 8.46 -5.55
CA PHE A 62 -6.70 7.10 -5.23
C PHE A 62 -6.73 6.91 -3.70
N PHE A 63 -7.91 6.71 -3.12
CA PHE A 63 -8.11 6.57 -1.68
C PHE A 63 -8.47 5.14 -1.28
N THR A 64 -7.59 4.54 -0.48
CA THR A 64 -7.77 3.19 0.09
C THR A 64 -8.12 3.26 1.58
N SER A 65 -9.16 2.54 2.00
CA SER A 65 -9.50 2.30 3.40
C SER A 65 -9.62 0.81 3.70
N LYS A 66 -9.78 0.45 4.98
CA LYS A 66 -9.78 -0.93 5.44
C LYS A 66 -10.92 -1.19 6.41
N VAL A 67 -11.58 -2.34 6.25
CA VAL A 67 -12.49 -2.88 7.26
C VAL A 67 -11.67 -3.61 8.33
N PRO A 68 -11.79 -3.23 9.62
CA PRO A 68 -11.11 -3.91 10.71
C PRO A 68 -11.43 -5.41 10.75
N GLY A 69 -10.47 -6.22 11.19
CA GLY A 69 -10.65 -7.68 11.23
C GLY A 69 -11.66 -8.18 12.25
N ARG A 70 -11.69 -7.63 13.48
CA ARG A 70 -12.49 -8.20 14.57
C ARG A 70 -14.00 -8.14 14.30
N GLY A 71 -14.67 -9.28 14.43
CA GLY A 71 -16.14 -9.39 14.34
C GLY A 71 -16.73 -9.28 12.93
N LEU A 72 -15.90 -9.38 11.87
CA LEU A 72 -16.28 -9.07 10.50
C LEU A 72 -17.53 -9.83 10.02
N ASN A 73 -18.63 -9.11 9.83
CA ASN A 73 -19.83 -9.54 9.11
C ASN A 73 -20.25 -8.48 8.07
N TYR A 74 -21.26 -8.80 7.27
CA TYR A 74 -21.74 -7.90 6.21
C TYR A 74 -22.24 -6.55 6.73
N ALA A 75 -22.99 -6.55 7.85
CA ALA A 75 -23.53 -5.33 8.43
C ALA A 75 -22.41 -4.42 8.95
N ASP A 76 -21.42 -4.98 9.64
CA ASP A 76 -20.26 -4.23 10.15
C ASP A 76 -19.37 -3.69 9.02
N ALA A 77 -19.16 -4.47 7.96
CA ALA A 77 -18.43 -4.03 6.78
C ALA A 77 -19.14 -2.85 6.09
N LYS A 78 -20.47 -2.93 5.94
CA LYS A 78 -21.28 -1.82 5.39
C LYS A 78 -21.21 -0.58 6.30
N ALA A 79 -21.40 -0.75 7.61
CA ALA A 79 -21.33 0.34 8.57
C ALA A 79 -19.95 1.02 8.58
N GLN A 80 -18.87 0.25 8.39
CA GLN A 80 -17.52 0.81 8.25
C GLN A 80 -17.33 1.65 6.99
N VAL A 81 -17.90 1.24 5.85
CA VAL A 81 -17.90 2.04 4.62
C VAL A 81 -18.61 3.37 4.90
N ASP A 82 -19.83 3.32 5.43
CA ASP A 82 -20.65 4.49 5.75
C ASP A 82 -19.92 5.44 6.72
N ARG A 83 -19.30 4.89 7.78
CA ARG A 83 -18.47 5.65 8.72
C ARG A 83 -17.27 6.33 8.04
N THR A 84 -16.58 5.61 7.16
CA THR A 84 -15.40 6.13 6.47
C THR A 84 -15.76 7.31 5.57
N LEU A 85 -16.84 7.20 4.79
CA LEU A 85 -17.35 8.29 3.94
C LEU A 85 -17.70 9.52 4.80
N LYS A 86 -18.42 9.30 5.91
CA LYS A 86 -18.79 10.38 6.86
C LYS A 86 -17.57 11.07 7.49
N GLU A 87 -16.59 10.31 7.98
CA GLU A 87 -15.41 10.86 8.67
C GLU A 87 -14.45 11.58 7.73
N THR A 88 -14.36 11.13 6.48
CA THR A 88 -13.48 11.70 5.46
C THR A 88 -14.13 12.83 4.67
N GLY A 89 -15.46 12.87 4.62
CA GLY A 89 -16.23 13.78 3.77
C GLY A 89 -16.12 13.45 2.28
N LEU A 90 -15.81 12.19 1.93
CA LEU A 90 -15.70 11.73 0.55
C LEU A 90 -17.03 11.15 0.07
N ASP A 91 -17.35 11.36 -1.20
CA ASP A 91 -18.54 10.76 -1.83
C ASP A 91 -18.32 9.27 -2.20
N TYR A 92 -17.06 8.86 -2.37
CA TYR A 92 -16.70 7.48 -2.69
C TYR A 92 -15.29 7.11 -2.20
N ILE A 93 -15.04 5.80 -2.13
CA ILE A 93 -13.77 5.16 -1.80
C ILE A 93 -13.31 4.35 -3.02
N ASP A 94 -12.06 4.49 -3.44
CA ASP A 94 -11.53 3.79 -4.63
C ASP A 94 -11.28 2.30 -4.33
N LEU A 95 -10.75 2.00 -3.14
CA LEU A 95 -10.47 0.63 -2.70
C LEU A 95 -10.82 0.44 -1.22
N MET A 96 -11.63 -0.58 -0.93
CA MET A 96 -11.90 -1.04 0.43
C MET A 96 -11.31 -2.43 0.62
N LEU A 97 -10.34 -2.56 1.54
CA LEU A 97 -9.68 -3.82 1.86
C LEU A 97 -10.28 -4.46 3.11
N LEU A 98 -10.21 -5.78 3.21
CA LEU A 98 -10.33 -6.46 4.50
C LEU A 98 -8.95 -6.43 5.17
N HIS A 99 -8.86 -5.87 6.38
CA HIS A 99 -7.56 -5.64 7.04
C HIS A 99 -6.83 -6.94 7.39
N ALA A 100 -7.58 -7.94 7.84
CA ALA A 100 -7.04 -9.22 8.25
C ALA A 100 -8.01 -10.33 7.83
N PRO A 101 -7.50 -11.55 7.54
CA PRO A 101 -8.33 -12.71 7.29
C PRO A 101 -8.89 -13.22 8.62
N THR A 102 -9.81 -12.47 9.23
CA THR A 102 -10.58 -12.98 10.35
C THR A 102 -11.60 -13.99 9.84
N ALA A 103 -11.81 -15.04 10.62
CA ALA A 103 -12.72 -16.11 10.26
C ALA A 103 -14.16 -15.60 10.25
N ALA A 104 -14.60 -14.98 9.16
CA ALA A 104 -16.02 -14.94 8.86
C ALA A 104 -16.47 -16.40 8.63
N PRO A 105 -17.51 -16.90 9.32
CA PRO A 105 -18.02 -18.25 9.11
C PRO A 105 -18.24 -18.51 7.62
N ARG A 106 -17.91 -19.72 7.15
CA ARG A 106 -17.95 -20.12 5.72
C ARG A 106 -19.19 -19.62 4.95
N ALA A 107 -20.34 -19.55 5.60
CA ALA A 107 -21.61 -19.06 5.05
C ALA A 107 -21.62 -17.55 4.68
N ALA A 108 -20.87 -16.70 5.38
CA ALA A 108 -20.79 -15.27 5.09
C ALA A 108 -19.99 -14.98 3.81
N ARG A 109 -18.97 -15.79 3.52
CA ARG A 109 -18.12 -15.67 2.31
C ARG A 109 -18.91 -15.93 1.02
N ALA A 110 -19.90 -16.82 1.06
CA ALA A 110 -20.76 -17.14 -0.09
C ALA A 110 -21.80 -16.04 -0.39
N ARG A 111 -22.27 -15.32 0.64
CA ARG A 111 -23.32 -14.28 0.49
C ARG A 111 -22.78 -12.95 -0.03
N ALA A 112 -21.54 -12.59 0.30
CA ALA A 112 -20.90 -11.36 -0.21
C ALA A 112 -20.81 -11.31 -1.74
N ARG A 113 -20.75 -12.48 -2.42
CA ARG A 113 -20.67 -12.55 -3.89
C ARG A 113 -21.95 -12.18 -4.63
N ARG A 114 -23.11 -12.13 -3.96
CA ARG A 114 -24.42 -12.04 -4.64
C ARG A 114 -25.16 -10.70 -4.54
N ALA A 115 -24.67 -9.73 -3.76
CA ALA A 115 -25.49 -8.55 -3.40
C ALA A 115 -24.93 -7.17 -3.79
N GLY A 116 -23.79 -7.06 -4.45
CA GLY A 116 -23.28 -5.74 -4.90
C GLY A 116 -22.02 -5.82 -5.77
N LYS A 117 -21.54 -4.64 -6.22
CA LYS A 117 -20.27 -4.50 -6.97
C LYS A 117 -19.03 -4.93 -6.16
N GLY A 118 -19.16 -5.08 -4.84
CA GLY A 118 -18.15 -5.74 -4.00
C GLY A 118 -18.27 -7.26 -4.09
N GLY A 119 -17.49 -7.88 -4.97
CA GLY A 119 -17.52 -9.34 -5.15
C GLY A 119 -16.28 -9.96 -5.79
N VAL A 120 -15.39 -9.12 -6.34
CA VAL A 120 -14.11 -9.54 -6.93
C VAL A 120 -12.99 -9.03 -6.04
N ILE A 121 -12.09 -9.95 -5.65
CA ILE A 121 -10.85 -9.56 -4.97
C ILE A 121 -9.92 -9.03 -6.07
N SER A 122 -9.69 -7.72 -6.09
CA SER A 122 -8.80 -7.08 -7.07
C SER A 122 -7.39 -6.84 -6.54
N VAL A 123 -7.24 -6.67 -5.23
CA VAL A 123 -5.96 -6.37 -4.59
C VAL A 123 -5.80 -7.21 -3.33
N GLY A 124 -4.65 -7.85 -3.18
CA GLY A 124 -4.17 -8.44 -1.94
C GLY A 124 -3.03 -7.60 -1.37
N GLN A 125 -3.25 -6.96 -0.22
CA GLN A 125 -2.22 -6.17 0.46
C GLN A 125 -1.49 -7.05 1.51
N TRP A 126 -0.20 -7.31 1.32
CA TRP A 126 0.61 -8.26 2.11
C TRP A 126 1.94 -7.67 2.55
N GLU A 127 2.51 -8.19 3.65
CA GLU A 127 3.88 -7.84 4.06
C GLU A 127 4.84 -8.48 3.07
N ILE A 128 5.48 -7.66 2.27
CA ILE A 128 6.41 -8.11 1.23
C ILE A 128 7.62 -7.20 1.24
N HIS A 129 8.79 -7.80 1.40
CA HIS A 129 10.10 -7.17 1.38
C HIS A 129 11.18 -8.23 1.14
N PRO A 130 12.46 -7.88 0.93
CA PRO A 130 13.48 -8.86 0.54
C PRO A 130 13.72 -10.03 1.53
N TRP A 131 13.38 -9.84 2.82
CA TRP A 131 13.39 -10.89 3.88
C TRP A 131 12.03 -11.58 4.12
N LEU A 132 11.05 -11.29 3.29
CA LEU A 132 9.73 -11.91 3.28
C LEU A 132 9.10 -11.71 1.88
N PRO A 133 9.65 -12.34 0.83
CA PRO A 133 9.27 -12.03 -0.55
C PRO A 133 7.88 -12.56 -0.92
N ARG A 134 7.38 -13.59 -0.21
CA ARG A 134 6.06 -14.20 -0.41
C ARG A 134 5.80 -14.62 -1.86
N ASN A 135 6.80 -15.24 -2.50
CA ASN A 135 6.72 -15.69 -3.89
C ASN A 135 5.49 -16.59 -4.12
N ASP A 136 5.16 -17.44 -3.15
CA ASP A 136 3.97 -18.30 -3.15
C ASP A 136 2.65 -17.51 -3.23
N ILE A 137 2.50 -16.45 -2.42
CA ILE A 137 1.31 -15.59 -2.42
C ILE A 137 1.28 -14.75 -3.70
N ALA A 138 2.42 -14.22 -4.12
CA ALA A 138 2.53 -13.41 -5.34
C ALA A 138 2.12 -14.21 -6.58
N GLU A 139 2.62 -15.44 -6.72
CA GLU A 139 2.22 -16.36 -7.78
C GLU A 139 0.74 -16.74 -7.70
N TRP A 140 0.22 -16.99 -6.49
CA TRP A 140 -1.19 -17.34 -6.31
C TRP A 140 -2.11 -16.21 -6.77
N CYS A 141 -1.75 -14.97 -6.46
CA CYS A 141 -2.45 -13.75 -6.89
C CYS A 141 -2.34 -13.55 -8.40
N ALA A 142 -1.14 -13.69 -8.97
CA ALA A 142 -0.90 -13.55 -10.41
C ALA A 142 -1.75 -14.52 -11.24
N LYS A 143 -1.82 -15.81 -10.83
CA LYS A 143 -2.67 -16.84 -11.47
C LYS A 143 -4.16 -16.50 -11.46
N ARG A 144 -4.60 -15.55 -10.63
CA ARG A 144 -6.01 -15.14 -10.46
C ARG A 144 -6.27 -13.70 -10.90
N ASN A 145 -5.28 -13.06 -11.53
CA ASN A 145 -5.34 -11.66 -11.91
C ASN A 145 -5.66 -10.73 -10.71
N VAL A 146 -5.11 -11.04 -9.54
CA VAL A 146 -5.21 -10.22 -8.34
C VAL A 146 -3.91 -9.43 -8.21
N ALA A 147 -4.00 -8.10 -8.11
CA ALA A 147 -2.82 -7.28 -7.88
C ALA A 147 -2.29 -7.48 -6.47
N VAL A 148 -0.97 -7.45 -6.32
CA VAL A 148 -0.29 -7.53 -5.03
C VAL A 148 0.17 -6.13 -4.64
N GLU A 149 -0.19 -5.69 -3.43
CA GLU A 149 0.27 -4.44 -2.86
C GLU A 149 1.16 -4.74 -1.65
N ALA A 150 2.44 -4.38 -1.71
CA ALA A 150 3.39 -4.59 -0.63
C ALA A 150 3.20 -3.53 0.47
N TYR A 151 2.90 -3.95 1.71
CA TYR A 151 3.00 -3.10 2.89
C TYR A 151 4.28 -3.39 3.67
N SER A 152 4.76 -2.39 4.43
CA SER A 152 6.08 -2.43 5.08
C SER A 152 7.25 -2.82 4.15
N PRO A 153 7.31 -2.31 2.89
CA PRO A 153 8.29 -2.80 1.90
C PRO A 153 9.76 -2.54 2.28
N ILE A 154 9.99 -1.60 3.22
CA ILE A 154 11.31 -1.23 3.74
C ILE A 154 11.55 -1.72 5.18
N VAL A 155 10.83 -2.74 5.64
CA VAL A 155 11.01 -3.35 6.97
C VAL A 155 10.98 -2.30 8.10
N ARG A 156 10.11 -1.30 7.98
CA ARG A 156 10.00 -0.15 8.91
C ARG A 156 11.30 0.65 9.11
N GLY A 157 12.28 0.49 8.24
CA GLY A 157 13.61 1.09 8.34
C GLY A 157 14.56 0.36 9.29
N GLU A 158 14.25 -0.87 9.70
CA GLU A 158 15.07 -1.64 10.65
C GLU A 158 16.29 -2.32 9.98
N ARG A 159 16.34 -2.35 8.64
CA ARG A 159 17.34 -3.10 7.83
C ARG A 159 18.24 -2.22 6.94
N TRP A 160 18.39 -0.93 7.25
CA TRP A 160 19.23 -0.02 6.44
C TRP A 160 20.72 -0.39 6.40
N GLY A 161 21.22 -1.07 7.43
CA GLY A 161 22.64 -1.45 7.54
C GLY A 161 23.01 -2.75 6.83
N GLU A 162 22.06 -3.40 6.14
CA GLU A 162 22.30 -4.68 5.47
C GLU A 162 23.24 -4.48 4.28
N LYS A 163 24.27 -5.35 4.18
CA LYS A 163 25.37 -5.17 3.22
C LYS A 163 24.89 -5.01 1.78
N ALA A 164 23.90 -5.82 1.36
CA ALA A 164 23.33 -5.74 0.03
C ALA A 164 22.57 -4.41 -0.21
N VAL A 165 21.84 -3.92 0.79
CA VAL A 165 21.14 -2.63 0.73
C VAL A 165 22.13 -1.48 0.64
N VAL A 166 23.19 -1.50 1.47
CA VAL A 166 24.24 -0.48 1.47
C VAL A 166 24.99 -0.49 0.14
N ALA A 167 25.36 -1.66 -0.40
CA ALA A 167 26.08 -1.74 -1.68
C ALA A 167 25.26 -1.17 -2.84
N LEU A 168 23.95 -1.43 -2.88
CA LEU A 168 23.06 -0.82 -3.89
C LEU A 168 22.86 0.67 -3.63
N ALA A 169 22.75 1.07 -2.36
CA ALA A 169 22.67 2.49 -2.00
C ALA A 169 23.94 3.25 -2.40
N ASP A 170 25.14 2.67 -2.28
CA ASP A 170 26.38 3.31 -2.74
C ASP A 170 26.47 3.34 -4.27
N LYS A 171 26.00 2.28 -4.94
CA LYS A 171 25.99 2.18 -6.41
C LYS A 171 25.05 3.20 -7.06
N TYR A 172 23.87 3.40 -6.47
CA TYR A 172 22.81 4.23 -7.05
C TYR A 172 22.63 5.58 -6.34
N GLY A 173 23.16 5.72 -5.12
CA GLY A 173 22.85 6.81 -4.21
C GLY A 173 23.83 7.96 -4.29
N ASN A 174 23.36 9.02 -4.93
CA ASN A 174 23.63 10.37 -4.47
C ASN A 174 22.29 11.01 -4.11
N VAL A 175 21.89 10.95 -2.83
CA VAL A 175 20.66 11.59 -2.35
C VAL A 175 20.96 13.06 -2.05
N THR A 176 20.76 13.91 -3.05
CA THR A 176 20.76 15.37 -2.92
C THR A 176 19.32 15.91 -2.88
N HIS A 177 19.13 17.16 -2.43
CA HIS A 177 17.83 17.81 -2.49
C HIS A 177 17.30 17.95 -3.92
N SER A 178 18.19 18.13 -4.92
CA SER A 178 17.81 18.10 -6.34
C SER A 178 17.38 16.69 -6.76
N ARG A 179 18.09 15.65 -6.33
CA ARG A 179 17.75 14.25 -6.64
C ARG A 179 16.40 13.84 -6.07
N ILE A 180 15.98 14.33 -4.90
CA ILE A 180 14.64 14.02 -4.35
C ILE A 180 13.52 14.61 -5.23
N LEU A 181 13.75 15.79 -5.80
CA LEU A 181 12.80 16.42 -6.74
C LEU A 181 12.84 15.71 -8.10
N GLU A 182 14.02 15.34 -8.60
CA GLU A 182 14.18 14.53 -9.81
C GLU A 182 13.57 13.13 -9.65
N ASN A 183 13.69 12.49 -8.48
CA ASN A 183 13.10 11.18 -8.17
C ASN A 183 11.57 11.24 -8.10
N ALA A 184 10.97 12.42 -7.88
CA ALA A 184 9.53 12.61 -7.98
C ALA A 184 9.06 12.61 -9.45
N ASP A 185 9.95 12.98 -10.38
CA ASP A 185 9.66 13.02 -11.82
C ASP A 185 10.25 11.82 -12.59
N LEU A 186 11.18 11.05 -12.01
CA LEU A 186 11.95 10.01 -12.70
C LEU A 186 12.33 8.85 -11.75
N TYR A 187 11.58 7.76 -11.82
CA TYR A 187 12.08 6.44 -11.44
C TYR A 187 12.97 5.93 -12.59
N ASN A 188 14.15 6.53 -12.79
CA ASN A 188 15.01 6.25 -13.94
C ASN A 188 16.12 5.21 -13.69
N PHE A 189 16.02 4.46 -12.61
CA PHE A 189 16.89 3.31 -12.38
C PHE A 189 16.03 2.05 -12.26
N GLU A 190 16.53 0.98 -12.85
CA GLU A 190 15.95 -0.35 -12.78
C GLU A 190 17.03 -1.25 -12.21
N LEU A 191 16.70 -1.99 -11.16
CA LEU A 191 17.62 -3.02 -10.66
C LEU A 191 17.67 -4.13 -11.68
N THR A 192 18.87 -4.63 -11.99
CA THR A 192 18.99 -5.79 -12.87
C THR A 192 18.39 -7.03 -12.18
N PRO A 193 17.98 -8.06 -12.93
CA PRO A 193 17.50 -9.31 -12.34
C PRO A 193 18.48 -9.91 -11.32
N GLU A 194 19.80 -9.79 -11.56
CA GLU A 194 20.84 -10.24 -10.65
C GLU A 194 20.87 -9.42 -9.35
N GLU A 195 20.65 -8.11 -9.44
CA GLU A 195 20.58 -7.24 -8.26
C GLU A 195 19.31 -7.51 -7.43
N VAL A 196 18.18 -7.72 -8.09
CA VAL A 196 16.94 -8.16 -7.44
C VAL A 196 17.17 -9.50 -6.74
N ALA A 197 17.80 -10.46 -7.41
CA ALA A 197 18.16 -11.75 -6.82
C ALA A 197 19.14 -11.60 -5.64
N SER A 198 20.06 -10.63 -5.69
CA SER A 198 21.01 -10.37 -4.60
C SER A 198 20.37 -9.80 -3.33
N LEU A 199 19.18 -9.19 -3.46
CA LEU A 199 18.40 -8.69 -2.34
C LEU A 199 17.60 -9.81 -1.66
N GLU A 200 17.19 -10.83 -2.40
CA GLU A 200 16.41 -11.93 -1.86
C GLU A 200 17.23 -12.71 -0.82
N THR A 201 16.68 -12.82 0.38
CA THR A 201 17.29 -13.60 1.45
C THR A 201 16.48 -14.86 1.73
N LYS A 202 17.15 -15.91 2.20
CA LYS A 202 16.48 -17.12 2.72
C LYS A 202 15.99 -16.95 4.16
N GLU A 203 16.13 -15.76 4.73
CA GLU A 203 15.69 -15.45 6.08
C GLU A 203 14.18 -15.22 6.08
N TYR A 204 13.49 -15.72 7.11
CA TYR A 204 12.09 -15.39 7.37
C TYR A 204 12.03 -14.34 8.50
N ALA A 205 11.85 -13.07 8.14
CA ALA A 205 11.91 -11.95 9.09
C ALA A 205 10.67 -11.02 9.00
N PRO A 206 9.47 -11.49 9.39
CA PRO A 206 8.29 -10.64 9.43
C PRO A 206 8.44 -9.54 10.48
N VAL A 207 8.03 -8.31 10.18
CA VAL A 207 7.92 -7.24 11.19
C VAL A 207 6.49 -7.03 11.65
N CYS A 208 5.50 -7.57 10.94
CA CYS A 208 4.09 -7.55 11.31
C CYS A 208 3.57 -8.96 11.66
N TRP A 209 2.31 -9.04 12.09
CA TRP A 209 1.66 -10.32 12.33
C TRP A 209 1.52 -11.08 11.01
N ASP A 210 1.95 -12.34 11.00
CA ASP A 210 1.82 -13.22 9.85
C ASP A 210 0.61 -14.17 10.00
N PRO A 211 -0.46 -13.99 9.18
CA PRO A 211 -1.62 -14.86 9.21
C PRO A 211 -1.37 -16.27 8.66
N THR A 212 -0.25 -16.54 7.97
CA THR A 212 0.02 -17.87 7.39
C THR A 212 0.59 -18.85 8.41
N VAL A 213 1.14 -18.35 9.53
CA VAL A 213 1.75 -19.18 10.57
C VAL A 213 1.02 -19.10 11.91
N SER A 214 0.25 -18.04 12.15
CA SER A 214 -0.44 -17.82 13.43
C SER A 214 -1.83 -17.20 13.23
N PRO A 215 -2.88 -17.72 13.89
CA PRO A 215 -4.19 -17.08 13.88
C PRO A 215 -4.15 -15.72 14.60
N ILE A 216 -5.15 -14.88 14.33
CA ILE A 216 -5.36 -13.67 15.15
C ILE A 216 -5.75 -14.14 16.55
N GLN A 217 -5.01 -13.69 17.57
CA GLN A 217 -5.42 -13.86 18.96
C GLN A 217 -6.53 -12.85 19.26
N ASP A 218 -7.62 -13.30 19.89
CA ASP A 218 -8.81 -12.49 20.18
C ASP A 218 -8.53 -11.29 21.11
#